data_AF-A0A3A4VJI7-F1
#
_entry.id   AF-A0A3A4VJI7-F1
#
_cell.length_a   1.000
_cell.length_b   1.000
_cell.length_c   1.000
_cell.angle_alpha   90.00
_cell.angle_beta   90.00
_cell.angle_gamma   90.00
#
_symmetry.space_group_name_H-M   'P 1'
#
loop_
_entity.id
_entity.type
_entity.pdbx_description
1 polymer ?
#
loop_
_entity_poly.entity_id
_entity_poly.type
_entity_poly.pdbx_seq_one_letter_code
_entity_poly.pdbx_strand_id
1 'polypeptide(L)'
;MVLNINERAIRIEETVIRQRICEKINSIASKTSEQTGNLPPHCHVLIFDKETDRVYGRSFRFKKNSNTHEISFEPINGLMMSISGNVASIIEMLVEKFPHTGLIADSKIAKGILESESVSVVEDGHFRLKRNSGILDVYTSE
;
A
#
# COMPACT_ATOMS: atom_id res chain seq x y z
N MET A 1 15.46 31.74 20.24
CA MET A 1 14.15 31.10 20.04
C MET A 1 14.30 29.63 20.45
N VAL A 2 13.95 29.30 21.69
CA VAL A 2 14.06 27.92 22.21
C VAL A 2 12.72 27.25 21.97
N LEU A 3 12.66 26.30 21.03
CA LEU A 3 11.48 25.44 20.87
C LEU A 3 11.25 24.71 22.20
N ASN A 4 10.01 24.78 22.70
CA ASN A 4 9.60 24.17 23.95
C ASN A 4 9.89 22.67 23.89
N ILE A 5 10.47 22.08 24.94
CA ILE A 5 10.97 20.69 24.94
C ILE A 5 9.88 19.70 24.50
N ASN A 6 8.62 19.98 24.85
CA ASN A 6 7.45 19.21 24.46
C ASN A 6 7.19 19.24 22.93
N GLU A 7 7.36 20.37 22.26
CA GLU A 7 7.18 20.47 20.80
C GLU A 7 8.28 19.72 20.04
N ARG A 8 9.51 19.69 20.59
CA ARG A 8 10.60 18.91 20.02
C ARG A 8 10.37 17.41 20.17
N ALA A 9 9.89 16.96 21.34
CA ALA A 9 9.59 15.55 21.58
C ALA A 9 8.50 15.04 20.62
N ILE A 10 7.40 15.79 20.48
CA ILE A 10 6.30 15.46 19.55
C ILE A 10 6.80 15.35 18.11
N ARG A 11 7.62 16.30 17.65
CA ARG A 11 8.19 16.27 16.27
C ARG A 11 9.12 15.09 16.04
N ILE A 12 9.90 14.69 17.04
CA ILE A 12 10.79 13.52 16.95
C ILE A 12 9.94 12.25 16.83
N GLU A 13 8.89 12.13 17.65
CA GLU A 13 7.98 11.00 17.64
C GLU A 13 7.25 10.85 16.28
N GLU A 14 6.72 11.95 15.73
CA GLU A 14 6.11 11.97 14.39
C GLU A 14 7.11 11.56 13.28
N THR A 15 8.37 11.99 13.40
CA THR A 15 9.40 11.67 12.40
C THR A 15 9.78 10.19 12.44
N VAL A 16 9.92 9.62 13.64
CA VAL A 16 10.23 8.20 13.84
C VAL A 16 9.09 7.32 13.32
N ILE A 17 7.85 7.65 13.66
CA ILE A 17 6.65 6.93 13.17
C ILE A 17 6.61 6.96 11.64
N ARG A 18 6.82 8.13 11.03
CA ARG A 18 6.82 8.30 9.58
C ARG A 18 7.91 7.47 8.90
N GLN A 19 9.12 7.46 9.46
CA GLN A 19 10.22 6.68 8.92
C GLN A 19 9.91 5.18 8.98
N ARG A 20 9.46 4.68 10.13
CA ARG A 20 9.05 3.27 10.33
C ARG A 20 7.96 2.85 9.32
N ILE A 21 6.95 3.68 9.12
CA ILE A 21 5.87 3.43 8.15
C ILE A 21 6.43 3.37 6.72
N CYS A 22 7.33 4.28 6.35
CA CYS A 22 7.95 4.28 5.03
C CYS A 22 8.80 3.03 4.80
N GLU A 23 9.56 2.61 5.81
CA GLU A 23 10.36 1.37 5.76
C GLU A 23 9.47 0.14 5.59
N LYS A 24 8.37 0.04 6.34
CA LYS A 24 7.40 -1.07 6.20
C LYS A 24 6.75 -1.10 4.82
N ILE A 25 6.30 0.06 4.32
CA ILE A 25 5.72 0.19 2.97
C ILE A 25 6.73 -0.26 1.90
N ASN A 26 7.98 0.24 1.96
CA ASN A 26 9.01 -0.12 0.99
C ASN A 26 9.36 -1.61 1.06
N SER A 27 9.39 -2.18 2.27
CA SER A 27 9.67 -3.61 2.46
C SER A 27 8.60 -4.49 1.82
N ILE A 28 7.32 -4.16 2.02
CA ILE A 28 6.21 -4.89 1.40
C ILE A 28 6.25 -4.73 -0.12
N ALA A 29 6.44 -3.51 -0.63
CA ALA A 29 6.58 -3.27 -2.06
C ALA A 29 7.69 -4.12 -2.70
N SER A 30 8.87 -4.20 -2.07
CA SER A 30 10.00 -5.01 -2.53
C SER A 30 9.63 -6.50 -2.56
N LYS A 31 9.16 -7.04 -1.43
CA LYS A 31 8.81 -8.46 -1.30
C LYS A 31 7.74 -8.89 -2.29
N THR A 32 6.65 -8.12 -2.40
CA THR A 32 5.58 -8.43 -3.35
C THR A 32 6.08 -8.35 -4.79
N SER A 33 6.97 -7.39 -5.10
CA SER A 33 7.56 -7.29 -6.44
C SER A 33 8.44 -8.49 -6.80
N GLU A 34 9.27 -8.95 -5.88
CA GLU A 34 10.14 -10.12 -6.04
C GLU A 34 9.32 -11.41 -6.24
N GLN A 35 8.23 -11.55 -5.49
CA GLN A 35 7.36 -12.73 -5.55
C GLN A 35 6.49 -12.78 -6.82
N THR A 36 5.78 -11.69 -7.13
CA THR A 36 4.82 -11.68 -8.25
C THR A 36 5.53 -11.56 -9.60
N GLY A 37 6.66 -10.86 -9.69
CA GLY A 37 7.44 -10.73 -10.93
C GLY A 37 6.76 -9.97 -12.09
N ASN A 38 5.46 -9.68 -11.99
CA ASN A 38 4.63 -9.06 -13.02
C ASN A 38 3.59 -8.10 -12.41
N LEU A 39 4.05 -7.18 -11.56
CA LEU A 39 3.19 -6.13 -11.02
C LEU A 39 2.80 -5.09 -12.09
N PRO A 40 1.61 -4.46 -11.98
CA PRO A 40 1.27 -3.31 -12.77
C PRO A 40 2.33 -2.19 -12.64
N PRO A 41 2.56 -1.38 -13.70
CA PRO A 41 3.55 -0.29 -13.66
C PRO A 41 3.28 0.74 -12.57
N HIS A 42 2.03 0.83 -12.10
CA HIS A 42 1.58 1.70 -11.04
C HIS A 42 0.85 0.88 -10.00
N CYS A 43 1.33 0.92 -8.76
CA CYS A 43 0.60 0.36 -7.62
C CYS A 43 0.52 1.33 -6.45
N HIS A 44 -0.59 1.27 -5.73
CA HIS A 44 -0.72 1.81 -4.39
C HIS A 44 -0.32 0.72 -3.40
N VAL A 45 0.48 1.04 -2.40
CA VAL A 45 0.82 0.15 -1.28
C VAL A 45 0.05 0.64 -0.07
N LEU A 46 -0.79 -0.20 0.53
CA LEU A 46 -1.50 0.08 1.76
C LEU A 46 -1.03 -0.83 2.89
N ILE A 47 -0.79 -0.24 4.05
CA ILE A 47 -0.44 -0.97 5.27
C ILE A 47 -1.36 -0.55 6.41
N PHE A 48 -1.64 -1.48 7.32
CA PHE A 48 -2.21 -1.15 8.61
C PHE A 48 -1.08 -0.99 9.64
N ASP A 49 -1.07 0.12 10.35
CA ASP A 49 -0.19 0.32 11.49
C ASP A 49 -0.94 0.12 12.81
N LYS A 50 -0.43 -0.79 13.65
CA LYS A 50 -1.06 -1.15 14.93
C LYS A 50 -0.85 -0.10 16.02
N GLU A 51 0.26 0.65 15.98
CA GLU A 51 0.57 1.64 17.01
C GLU A 51 -0.32 2.89 16.89
N THR A 52 -0.56 3.33 15.66
CA THR A 52 -1.41 4.48 15.38
C THR A 52 -2.87 4.12 15.09
N ASP A 53 -3.18 2.82 14.98
CA ASP A 53 -4.49 2.27 14.60
C ASP A 53 -5.02 2.85 13.28
N ARG A 54 -4.13 3.03 12.30
CA ARG A 54 -4.42 3.74 11.04
C ARG A 54 -3.89 3.00 9.82
N VAL A 55 -4.55 3.26 8.69
CA VAL A 55 -4.09 2.81 7.38
C VAL A 55 -3.18 3.88 6.77
N TYR A 56 -2.03 3.46 6.26
CA TYR A 56 -1.11 4.30 5.53
C TYR A 56 -0.95 3.81 4.11
N GLY A 57 -0.99 4.75 3.16
CA GLY A 57 -0.84 4.46 1.75
C GLY A 57 0.32 5.21 1.12
N ARG A 58 1.01 4.56 0.18
CA ARG A 58 1.96 5.22 -0.73
C ARG A 58 1.90 4.66 -2.14
N SER A 59 2.03 5.53 -3.13
CA SER A 59 2.03 5.11 -4.54
C SER A 59 3.44 4.89 -5.04
N PHE A 60 3.62 3.87 -5.86
CA PHE A 60 4.88 3.52 -6.48
C PHE A 60 4.72 3.31 -7.97
N ARG A 61 5.80 3.61 -8.69
CA ARG A 61 5.99 3.19 -10.06
C ARG A 61 6.95 2.01 -10.07
N PHE A 62 6.51 0.88 -10.64
CA PHE A 62 7.34 -0.31 -10.83
C PHE A 62 7.84 -0.34 -12.27
N LYS A 63 9.12 -0.64 -12.44
CA LYS A 63 9.76 -0.84 -13.75
C LYS A 63 10.52 -2.15 -13.72
N LYS A 64 10.08 -3.09 -14.55
CA LYS A 64 10.82 -4.33 -14.82
C LYS A 64 11.86 -4.04 -15.89
N ASN A 65 13.12 -4.34 -15.60
CA ASN A 65 14.18 -4.30 -16.59
C ASN A 65 14.11 -5.60 -17.42
N SER A 66 13.74 -5.50 -18.69
CA SER A 66 13.60 -6.67 -19.57
C SER A 66 14.89 -7.46 -19.79
N ASN A 67 16.06 -6.83 -19.55
CA ASN A 67 17.36 -7.47 -19.78
C ASN A 67 17.87 -8.21 -18.54
N THR A 68 17.68 -7.63 -17.35
CA THR A 68 18.20 -8.19 -16.08
C THR A 68 17.13 -8.92 -15.28
N HIS A 69 15.85 -8.84 -15.68
CA HIS A 69 14.68 -9.26 -14.91
C HIS A 69 14.55 -8.57 -13.55
N GLU A 70 15.38 -7.56 -13.26
CA GLU A 70 15.32 -6.79 -12.02
C GLU A 70 14.08 -5.92 -12.00
N ILE A 71 13.46 -5.81 -10.84
CA ILE A 71 12.36 -4.89 -10.60
C ILE A 71 12.89 -3.72 -9.79
N SER A 72 12.76 -2.53 -10.36
CA SER A 72 12.99 -1.27 -9.65
C SER A 72 11.65 -0.65 -9.30
N PHE A 73 11.56 -0.05 -8.12
CA PHE A 73 10.38 0.71 -7.72
C PHE A 73 10.78 2.08 -7.22
N GLU A 74 10.04 3.08 -7.66
CA GLU A 74 10.27 4.49 -7.31
C GLU A 74 8.99 5.02 -6.64
N PRO A 75 9.09 5.62 -5.44
CA PRO A 75 7.92 6.25 -4.84
C PRO A 75 7.47 7.44 -5.68
N ILE A 76 6.17 7.55 -5.88
CA ILE A 76 5.56 8.74 -6.48
C ILE A 76 5.47 9.81 -5.38
N ASN A 77 6.15 10.93 -5.59
CA ASN A 77 6.25 12.02 -4.60
C ASN A 77 4.87 12.57 -4.19
N GLY A 78 4.74 12.91 -2.91
CA GLY A 78 3.56 13.61 -2.37
C GLY A 78 2.41 12.73 -1.86
N LEU A 79 2.50 11.41 -1.98
CA LEU A 79 1.35 10.52 -1.75
C LEU A 79 1.55 9.59 -0.55
N MET A 80 2.03 10.09 0.59
CA MET A 80 1.91 9.36 1.87
C MET A 80 0.65 9.83 2.59
N MET A 81 -0.41 9.04 2.53
CA MET A 81 -1.69 9.39 3.14
C MET A 81 -1.96 8.52 4.36
N SER A 82 -2.25 9.15 5.49
CA SER A 82 -2.99 8.50 6.56
C SER A 82 -4.45 8.56 6.17
N ILE A 83 -5.07 7.40 5.97
CA ILE A 83 -6.46 7.30 5.56
C ILE A 83 -7.26 6.90 6.79
N SER A 84 -8.10 7.83 7.27
CA SER A 84 -9.09 7.52 8.30
C SER A 84 -10.30 6.85 7.65
N GLY A 85 -10.66 5.66 8.10
CA GLY A 85 -11.76 4.89 7.57
C GLY A 85 -11.55 3.40 7.76
N ASN A 86 -12.61 2.61 7.58
CA ASN A 86 -12.48 1.16 7.51
C ASN A 86 -11.88 0.74 6.15
N VAL A 87 -11.27 -0.45 6.11
CA VAL A 87 -10.61 -1.00 4.92
C VAL A 87 -11.54 -1.01 3.70
N ALA A 88 -12.81 -1.36 3.89
CA ALA A 88 -13.81 -1.36 2.82
C ALA A 88 -13.99 0.01 2.15
N SER A 89 -14.08 1.09 2.93
CA SER A 89 -14.25 2.45 2.39
C SER A 89 -13.04 2.91 1.58
N ILE A 90 -11.84 2.50 1.99
CA ILE A 90 -10.60 2.82 1.27
C ILE A 90 -10.58 2.10 -0.08
N ILE A 91 -11.00 0.83 -0.09
CA ILE A 91 -11.08 0.03 -1.30
C ILE A 91 -12.08 0.62 -2.29
N GLU A 92 -13.29 0.96 -1.85
CA GLU A 92 -14.30 1.58 -2.73
C GLU A 92 -13.76 2.86 -3.36
N MET A 93 -13.11 3.72 -2.57
CA MET A 93 -12.46 4.93 -3.05
C MET A 93 -11.35 4.65 -4.08
N LEU A 94 -10.54 3.61 -3.86
CA LEU A 94 -9.47 3.21 -4.78
C LEU A 94 -10.03 2.64 -6.09
N VAL A 95 -11.07 1.80 -6.03
CA VAL A 95 -11.71 1.26 -7.22
C VAL A 95 -12.34 2.39 -8.04
N GLU A 96 -13.01 3.34 -7.38
CA GLU A 96 -13.69 4.45 -8.05
C GLU A 96 -12.69 5.43 -8.70
N LYS A 97 -11.62 5.79 -8.00
CA LYS A 97 -10.65 6.80 -8.48
C LYS A 97 -9.53 6.23 -9.33
N PHE A 98 -9.15 4.98 -9.09
CA PHE A 98 -7.97 4.34 -9.69
C PHE A 98 -8.27 2.90 -10.16
N PRO A 99 -9.32 2.66 -10.98
CA PRO A 99 -9.81 1.32 -11.37
C PRO A 99 -8.85 0.45 -12.19
N HIS A 100 -7.65 0.94 -12.49
CA HIS A 100 -6.63 0.22 -13.26
C HIS A 100 -5.26 0.24 -12.58
N THR A 101 -5.20 0.69 -11.32
CA THR A 101 -3.96 0.73 -10.54
C THR A 101 -3.92 -0.49 -9.63
N GLY A 102 -2.78 -1.17 -9.59
CA GLY A 102 -2.61 -2.30 -8.67
C GLY A 102 -2.63 -1.84 -7.21
N LEU A 103 -3.13 -2.68 -6.32
CA LEU A 103 -3.04 -2.48 -4.88
C LEU A 103 -2.10 -3.53 -4.31
N ILE A 104 -1.06 -3.13 -3.60
CA ILE A 104 -0.25 -3.99 -2.76
C ILE A 104 -0.72 -3.79 -1.33
N ALA A 105 -1.09 -4.85 -0.63
CA ALA A 105 -1.67 -4.79 0.70
C ALA A 105 -0.83 -5.61 1.69
N ASP A 106 -0.70 -5.12 2.93
CA ASP A 106 -0.25 -5.99 4.03
C ASP A 106 -1.32 -7.03 4.40
N SER A 107 -0.95 -8.08 5.14
CA SER A 107 -1.86 -9.17 5.51
C SER A 107 -3.15 -8.70 6.18
N LYS A 108 -3.13 -7.64 6.99
CA LYS A 108 -4.33 -7.17 7.68
C LYS A 108 -5.28 -6.46 6.72
N ILE A 109 -4.75 -5.63 5.82
CA ILE A 109 -5.55 -5.03 4.75
C ILE A 109 -6.09 -6.14 3.84
N ALA A 110 -5.24 -7.05 3.36
CA ALA A 110 -5.59 -8.16 2.48
C ALA A 110 -6.72 -9.02 3.07
N LYS A 111 -6.61 -9.40 4.35
CA LYS A 111 -7.67 -10.13 5.07
C LYS A 111 -9.00 -9.37 5.08
N GLY A 112 -8.96 -8.07 5.37
CA GLY A 112 -10.16 -7.22 5.33
C GLY A 112 -10.78 -7.12 3.93
N ILE A 113 -9.97 -7.21 2.86
CA ILE A 113 -10.46 -7.27 1.47
C ILE A 113 -11.16 -8.60 1.21
N LEU A 114 -10.51 -9.72 1.59
CA LEU A 114 -11.02 -11.07 1.37
C LEU A 114 -12.34 -11.33 2.11
N GLU A 115 -12.52 -10.70 3.27
CA GLU A 115 -13.78 -10.72 4.02
C GLU A 115 -14.87 -9.84 3.36
N SER A 116 -14.49 -8.87 2.50
CA SER A 116 -15.44 -8.04 1.75
C SER A 116 -15.85 -8.77 0.47
N GLU A 117 -17.09 -9.24 0.40
CA GLU A 117 -17.57 -10.15 -0.63
C GLU A 117 -17.29 -9.71 -2.09
N SER A 118 -17.22 -10.69 -3.00
CA SER A 118 -16.84 -10.58 -4.43
C SER A 118 -15.34 -10.46 -4.75
N VAL A 119 -14.52 -11.29 -4.11
CA VAL A 119 -13.10 -11.49 -4.48
C VAL A 119 -12.96 -12.79 -5.27
N SER A 120 -12.26 -12.73 -6.40
CA SER A 120 -11.78 -13.92 -7.11
C SER A 120 -10.27 -14.04 -6.93
N VAL A 121 -9.80 -15.20 -6.47
CA VAL A 121 -8.37 -15.53 -6.44
C VAL A 121 -7.90 -15.75 -7.88
N VAL A 122 -6.86 -15.04 -8.31
CA VAL A 122 -6.26 -15.20 -9.64
C VAL A 122 -5.13 -16.21 -9.55
N GLU A 123 -4.22 -15.98 -8.61
CA GLU A 123 -3.11 -16.87 -8.26
C GLU A 123 -2.70 -16.63 -6.80
N ASP A 124 -1.74 -17.40 -6.30
CA ASP A 124 -1.29 -17.25 -4.92
C ASP A 124 -0.69 -15.85 -4.69
N GLY A 125 -1.20 -15.15 -3.68
CA GLY A 125 -0.84 -13.76 -3.42
C GLY A 125 -1.42 -12.71 -4.39
N HIS A 126 -2.27 -13.09 -5.35
CA HIS A 126 -2.97 -12.14 -6.25
C HIS A 126 -4.48 -12.41 -6.30
N PHE A 127 -5.23 -11.39 -5.92
CA PHE A 127 -6.68 -11.40 -5.91
C PHE A 127 -7.24 -10.29 -6.80
N ARG A 128 -8.42 -10.52 -7.33
CA ARG A 128 -9.15 -9.54 -8.12
C ARG A 128 -10.48 -9.23 -7.45
N LEU A 129 -10.67 -7.96 -7.14
CA LEU A 129 -11.93 -7.42 -6.65
C LEU A 129 -12.71 -6.83 -7.83
N LYS A 130 -13.95 -7.27 -8.01
CA LYS A 130 -14.86 -6.69 -9.02
C LYS A 130 -15.96 -5.91 -8.32
N ARG A 131 -16.11 -4.64 -8.69
CA ARG A 131 -17.21 -3.76 -8.26
C ARG A 131 -17.91 -3.20 -9.49
N ASN A 132 -19.07 -2.58 -9.27
CA ASN A 132 -19.78 -1.88 -10.34
C ASN A 132 -18.96 -0.71 -10.92
N SER A 133 -18.10 -0.11 -10.09
CA SER A 133 -17.23 1.02 -10.44
C SER A 133 -15.94 0.62 -11.16
N GLY A 134 -15.52 -0.65 -11.12
CA GLY A 134 -14.27 -1.08 -11.73
C GLY A 134 -13.73 -2.40 -11.20
N ILE A 135 -12.48 -2.68 -11.56
CA ILE A 135 -11.74 -3.85 -11.13
C ILE A 135 -10.53 -3.36 -10.32
N LEU A 136 -10.22 -4.01 -9.21
CA LEU A 136 -9.00 -3.73 -8.46
C LEU A 136 -8.21 -5.03 -8.30
N ASP A 137 -7.02 -5.07 -8.88
CA ASP A 137 -6.07 -6.14 -8.68
C ASP A 137 -5.28 -5.89 -7.38
N VAL A 138 -5.31 -6.85 -6.48
CA VAL A 138 -4.72 -6.80 -5.14
C VAL A 138 -3.63 -7.84 -5.02
N TYR A 139 -2.45 -7.43 -4.59
CA TYR A 139 -1.26 -8.25 -4.43
C TYR A 139 -0.82 -8.26 -2.96
N THR A 140 -0.45 -9.42 -2.44
CA THR A 140 0.11 -9.63 -1.10
C THR A 140 1.32 -10.54 -1.21
N SER A 141 2.31 -10.32 -0.33
CA SER A 141 3.46 -11.23 -0.18
C SER A 141 3.35 -12.13 1.06
N GLU A 142 2.20 -12.10 1.73
CA GLU A 142 1.89 -12.80 2.99
C GLU A 142 0.62 -13.64 2.83
#